data_AF-A0A5B1R327-F1
#
_entry.id   AF-A0A5B1R327-F1
#
_cell.length_a   1.000
_cell.length_b   1.000
_cell.length_c   1.000
_cell.angle_alpha   90.00
_cell.angle_beta   90.00
_cell.angle_gamma   90.00
#
_symmetry.space_group_name_H-M   'P 1'
#
loop_
_entity.id
_entity.type
_entity.pdbx_description
1 polymer ?
#
loop_
_entity_poly.entity_id
_entity_poly.type
_entity_poly.pdbx_seq_one_letter_code
_entity_poly.pdbx_strand_id
1 'polypeptide(L)'
;FAFAQIQCDVCLVQMSPKDVLATASALSAVEAKVFRHEFITIFRFSHPAVVHPNDFRILELIDEANLLHEEENETVFLSRDMMARLQQLTM
;
A
#
# COMPACT_ATOMS: atom_id res chain seq x y z
N PHE A 1 2.19 1.08 -6.59
CA PHE A 1 1.49 1.08 -5.29
C PHE A 1 0.81 -0.27 -5.09
N ALA A 2 0.47 -0.64 -3.86
CA ALA A 2 -0.23 -1.89 -3.58
C ALA A 2 -1.13 -1.77 -2.35
N PHE A 3 -2.20 -2.55 -2.29
CA PHE A 3 -2.85 -2.87 -1.02
C PHE A 3 -2.04 -3.96 -0.32
N ALA A 4 -1.66 -3.70 0.92
CA ALA A 4 -0.93 -4.65 1.73
C ALA A 4 -1.55 -4.74 3.13
N GLN A 5 -1.48 -5.94 3.69
CA GLN A 5 -1.80 -6.18 5.08
C GLN A 5 -0.53 -6.04 5.91
N ILE A 6 -0.58 -5.17 6.93
CA ILE A 6 0.49 -4.95 7.91
C ILE A 6 -0.11 -5.19 9.29
N GLN A 7 0.41 -6.18 10.03
CA GLN A 7 -0.06 -6.47 11.41
C GLN A 7 -1.59 -6.60 11.55
N CYS A 8 -2.26 -7.16 10.54
CA CYS A 8 -3.71 -7.35 10.40
C CYS A 8 -4.53 -6.18 9.84
N ASP A 9 -3.95 -4.99 9.63
CA ASP A 9 -4.64 -3.86 8.98
C ASP A 9 -4.29 -3.77 7.48
N VAL A 10 -5.29 -3.50 6.64
CA VAL A 10 -5.08 -3.29 5.20
C VAL A 10 -4.83 -1.81 4.92
N CYS A 11 -3.68 -1.51 4.33
CA CYS A 11 -3.24 -0.15 4.02
C CYS A 11 -2.79 -0.05 2.55
N LEU A 12 -2.78 1.18 2.04
CA LEU A 12 -2.14 1.49 0.77
C LEU A 12 -0.64 1.70 1.02
N VAL A 13 0.21 1.05 0.23
CA VAL A 13 1.66 1.15 0.37
C VAL A 13 2.35 1.49 -0.95
N GLN A 14 3.43 2.27 -0.83
CA GLN A 14 4.41 2.48 -1.88
C GLN A 14 5.70 1.77 -1.50
N MET A 15 6.20 0.94 -2.40
CA MET A 15 7.43 0.15 -2.21
C MET A 15 8.32 0.29 -3.44
N SER A 16 9.62 0.10 -3.24
CA SER A 16 10.54 -0.02 -4.37
C SER A 16 10.38 -1.39 -5.04
N PRO A 17 10.65 -1.52 -6.35
CA PRO A 17 10.59 -2.82 -7.03
C PRO A 17 11.49 -3.89 -6.40
N LYS A 18 12.60 -3.48 -5.76
CA LYS A 18 13.52 -4.36 -5.04
C LYS A 18 12.88 -4.98 -3.80
N ASP A 19 12.11 -4.20 -3.05
CA ASP A 19 11.42 -4.62 -1.83
C ASP A 19 10.27 -5.59 -2.14
N VAL A 20 9.61 -5.41 -3.29
CA VAL A 20 8.60 -6.36 -3.78
C VAL A 20 9.23 -7.74 -3.99
N LEU A 21 10.44 -7.82 -4.56
CA LEU A 21 11.16 -9.10 -4.69
C LEU A 21 11.66 -9.64 -3.33
N ALA A 22 12.00 -8.75 -2.39
CA ALA A 22 12.43 -9.13 -1.05
C ALA A 22 11.31 -9.81 -0.24
N THR A 23 10.05 -9.40 -0.43
CA THR A 23 8.89 -10.10 0.17
C THR A 23 8.82 -11.57 -0.24
N ALA A 24 9.22 -11.91 -1.47
CA ALA A 24 9.24 -13.29 -1.96
C ALA A 24 10.39 -14.12 -1.38
N SER A 25 11.46 -13.46 -0.91
CA SER A 25 12.68 -14.13 -0.43
C SER A 25 12.75 -14.24 1.10
N ALA A 26 11.84 -13.61 1.86
CA ALA A 26 11.70 -13.67 3.33
C ALA A 26 12.97 -13.36 4.17
N LEU A 27 14.03 -12.84 3.55
CA LEU A 27 15.37 -12.71 4.16
C LEU A 27 15.72 -11.28 4.58
N SER A 28 14.91 -10.27 4.25
CA SER A 28 15.22 -8.87 4.54
C SER A 28 13.97 -8.07 4.87
N ALA A 29 14.10 -7.10 5.77
CA ALA A 29 13.02 -6.20 6.13
C ALA A 29 12.53 -5.44 4.88
N VAL A 30 11.22 -5.27 4.80
CA VAL A 30 10.55 -4.58 3.69
C VAL A 30 10.39 -3.12 4.08
N GLU A 31 10.95 -2.22 3.29
CA GLU A 31 10.73 -0.80 3.45
C GLU A 31 9.54 -0.35 2.60
N ALA A 32 8.54 0.25 3.24
CA ALA A 32 7.34 0.74 2.58
C ALA A 32 6.92 2.09 3.13
N LYS A 33 6.42 2.99 2.26
CA LYS A 33 5.66 4.15 2.72
C LYS A 33 4.21 3.76 2.89
N VAL A 34 3.64 4.02 4.06
CA VAL A 34 2.25 3.71 4.38
C VAL A 34 1.39 4.93 4.17
N PHE A 35 0.32 4.75 3.40
CA PHE A 35 -0.72 5.73 3.15
C PHE A 35 -2.03 5.27 3.78
N ARG A 36 -2.63 6.12 4.60
CA ARG A 36 -3.91 5.83 5.28
C ARG A 36 -5.06 6.43 4.50
N HIS A 37 -6.17 5.70 4.46
CA HIS A 37 -7.41 6.22 3.91
C HIS A 37 -7.87 7.39 4.78
N GLU A 38 -8.10 8.53 4.15
CA GLU A 38 -8.59 9.72 4.85
C GLU A 38 -10.07 9.95 4.56
N PHE A 39 -10.45 10.10 3.29
CA PHE A 39 -11.84 10.22 2.87
C PHE A 39 -12.04 9.89 1.38
N ILE A 40 -13.21 9.34 1.04
CA ILE A 40 -13.61 9.01 -0.34
C ILE A 40 -12.55 8.15 -1.02
N THR A 41 -11.74 8.72 -1.91
CA THR A 41 -10.70 8.06 -2.68
C THR A 41 -9.30 8.53 -2.29
N ILE A 42 -9.20 9.38 -1.27
CA ILE A 42 -7.97 10.05 -0.87
C ILE A 42 -7.27 9.25 0.22
N PHE A 43 -5.99 9.01 -0.03
CA PHE A 43 -5.04 8.45 0.92
C PHE A 43 -3.94 9.45 1.15
N ARG A 44 -3.61 9.70 2.41
CA ARG A 44 -2.47 10.54 2.78
C ARG A 44 -1.36 9.70 3.34
N PHE A 45 -0.14 10.11 3.02
CA PHE A 45 1.04 9.56 3.66
C PHE A 45 0.91 9.68 5.18
N SER A 46 1.21 8.58 5.86
CA SER A 46 1.14 8.50 7.31
C SER A 46 2.53 8.40 7.92
N HIS A 47 3.32 7.41 7.49
CA HIS A 47 4.68 7.20 7.98
C HIS A 47 5.44 6.21 7.07
N PRO A 48 6.78 6.21 7.09
CA PRO A 48 7.54 5.08 6.59
C PRO A 48 7.40 3.89 7.54
N ALA A 49 7.48 2.67 7.01
CA ALA A 49 7.42 1.44 7.77
C ALA A 49 8.54 0.51 7.31
N VAL A 50 9.22 -0.11 8.28
CA VAL A 50 10.18 -1.19 8.06
C VAL A 50 9.58 -2.41 8.74
N VAL A 51 9.10 -3.34 7.93
CA VAL A 51 8.28 -4.46 8.39
C VAL A 51 8.92 -5.78 8.03
N HIS A 52 8.79 -6.74 8.94
CA HIS A 52 9.29 -8.08 8.70
C HIS A 52 8.43 -8.77 7.62
N PRO A 53 9.02 -9.54 6.68
CA PRO A 53 8.27 -10.18 5.59
C PRO A 53 7.11 -11.07 6.06
N ASN A 54 7.18 -11.67 7.25
CA ASN A 54 6.06 -12.44 7.81
C ASN A 54 4.86 -11.58 8.23
N ASP A 55 5.08 -10.33 8.63
CA ASP A 55 4.03 -9.43 9.10
C ASP A 55 3.50 -8.52 7.99
N PHE A 56 4.03 -8.70 6.77
CA PHE A 56 3.73 -7.90 5.60
C PHE A 56 3.28 -8.80 4.45
N ARG A 57 2.07 -8.59 3.95
CA ARG A 57 1.54 -9.35 2.81
C ARG A 57 0.96 -8.42 1.77
N ILE A 58 1.48 -8.50 0.55
CA ILE A 58 0.88 -7.83 -0.61
C ILE A 58 -0.40 -8.58 -0.96
N LEU A 59 -1.53 -7.85 -0.98
CA LEU A 59 -2.84 -8.40 -1.34
C LEU A 59 -3.12 -8.16 -2.83
N GLU A 60 -2.91 -6.93 -3.29
CA GLU A 60 -3.18 -6.53 -4.67
C GLU A 60 -2.23 -5.41 -5.11
N LEU A 61 -1.60 -5.58 -6.27
CA LEU A 61 -0.83 -4.50 -6.91
C LEU A 61 -1.79 -3.56 -7.63
N ILE A 62 -1.60 -2.25 -7.45
CA ILE A 62 -2.46 -1.24 -8.06
C ILE A 62 -1.79 -0.73 -9.33
N ASP A 63 -2.51 -0.86 -10.45
CA ASP A 63 -2.12 -0.33 -11.74
C ASP A 63 -2.10 1.21 -11.72
N GLU A 64 -1.13 1.81 -12.39
CA GLU A 64 -0.97 3.27 -12.44
C GLU A 64 -2.19 3.98 -13.06
N ALA A 65 -2.97 3.32 -13.91
CA ALA A 65 -4.21 3.87 -14.45
C ALA A 65 -5.32 4.04 -13.39
N ASN A 66 -5.20 3.35 -12.25
CA ASN A 66 -6.16 3.39 -11.15
C ASN A 66 -5.74 4.29 -9.99
N LEU A 67 -4.62 5.02 -10.13
CA LEU A 67 -4.15 5.93 -9.10
C LEU A 67 -3.61 7.24 -9.67
N LEU A 68 -3.69 8.30 -8.88
CA LEU A 68 -3.00 9.56 -9.10
C LEU A 68 -2.19 9.86 -7.85
N HIS A 69 -0.88 10.01 -7.98
CA HIS A 69 0.00 10.37 -6.87
C HIS A 69 0.45 11.82 -6.99
N GLU A 70 0.03 12.65 -6.05
CA GLU A 70 0.50 14.03 -5.90
C GLU A 70 1.64 14.05 -4.88
N GLU A 71 2.88 13.95 -5.36
CA GLU A 71 4.07 13.87 -4.51
C GLU A 71 4.27 15.11 -3.63
N GLU A 72 3.88 16.30 -4.11
CA GLU A 72 4.01 17.57 -3.38
C GLU A 72 3.21 17.58 -2.06
N ASN A 73 2.05 16.93 -2.05
CA ASN A 73 1.16 16.86 -0.89
C ASN A 73 1.16 15.48 -0.21
N GLU A 74 2.06 14.59 -0.65
CA GLU A 74 2.12 13.18 -0.25
C GLU A 74 0.73 12.51 -0.22
N THR A 75 -0.07 12.79 -1.25
CA THR A 75 -1.46 12.39 -1.35
C THR A 75 -1.66 11.48 -2.57
N VAL A 76 -2.38 10.38 -2.38
CA VAL A 76 -2.71 9.41 -3.42
C VAL A 76 -4.22 9.34 -3.56
N PHE A 77 -4.70 9.45 -4.79
CA PHE A 77 -6.10 9.27 -5.14
C PHE A 77 -6.23 7.92 -5.81
N LEU A 78 -7.17 7.10 -5.36
CA LEU A 78 -7.49 5.83 -5.98
C LEU A 78 -8.79 5.92 -6.79
N SER A 79 -8.93 5.10 -7.81
CA SER A 79 -10.22 4.96 -8.49
C SER A 79 -11.29 4.41 -7.54
N ARG A 80 -12.56 4.67 -7.85
CA ARG A 80 -13.68 4.13 -7.07
C ARG A 80 -13.69 2.60 -7.08
N ASP A 81 -13.24 2.00 -8.18
CA ASP A 81 -13.11 0.55 -8.30
C ASP A 81 -12.09 0.00 -7.29
N MET A 82 -10.96 0.69 -7.09
CA MET A 82 -9.98 0.30 -6.07
C MET A 82 -10.49 0.50 -4.64
N MET A 83 -11.36 1.50 -4.42
CA MET A 83 -12.04 1.62 -3.12
C MET A 83 -12.98 0.43 -2.86
N ALA A 84 -13.71 -0.03 -3.88
CA ALA A 84 -14.55 -1.23 -3.76
C ALA A 84 -13.70 -2.49 -3.51
N ARG A 85 -12.53 -2.60 -4.15
CA ARG A 85 -11.55 -3.65 -3.87
C ARG A 85 -11.05 -3.61 -2.43
N LEU A 86 -10.67 -2.43 -1.94
CA LEU A 86 -10.22 -2.27 -0.56
C LEU A 86 -11.28 -2.73 0.45
N GLN A 87 -12.54 -2.39 0.22
CA GLN A 87 -13.65 -2.86 1.06
C GLN A 87 -13.77 -4.39 1.05
N GLN A 88 -13.54 -5.05 -0.08
CA GLN A 88 -13.55 -6.53 -0.15
C GLN A 88 -12.37 -7.16 0.60
N LEU A 89 -11.25 -6.45 0.71
CA LEU A 89 -10.04 -6.94 1.38
C LEU A 89 -10.06 -6.71 2.89
N THR A 90 -10.87 -5.78 3.39
CA THR A 90 -11.01 -5.45 4.82
C THR A 90 -12.18 -6.16 5.52
N MET A 91 -13.03 -6.86 4.77
CA MET A 91 -14.13 -7.69 5.29
C MET A 91 -13.67 -9.10 5.64
#